data_AF-A0A3R7DJA8-F1
#
_entry.id   AF-A0A3R7DJA8-F1
#
_cell.length_a   1.000
_cell.length_b   1.000
_cell.length_c   1.000
_cell.angle_alpha   90.00
_cell.angle_beta   90.00
_cell.angle_gamma   90.00
#
_symmetry.space_group_name_H-M   'P 1'
#
loop_
_entity.id
_entity.type
_entity.pdbx_description
1 polymer ?
#
loop_
_entity_poly.entity_id
_entity_poly.type
_entity_poly.pdbx_seq_one_letter_code
_entity_poly.pdbx_strand_id
1 'polypeptide(L)'
;MRGIRIWGIEFGGTGKIYFDNVADTTNKVNGMSIYYYFDKQNQVLDGLDTTHLTLAYCTGFMVKNCNVLNGDGINLWYSSKNTVTNNIVSSNDDNILLKYSPDNIIINNNVSDGWSGICLYSSSNNTLTNNDVFNNKYGIYSRLSNDNFLTNNTINSNVDYGVYLDSSGNNLIYNNYFNNTNNAYDDGNNIWNITKTAGTNIIGGPYLGGNYWSDYAGEDLDGDELGDTLIPYNSSGNITNGGDYLPLVKPVAPSVFDTGQSENPYPSIMGTHKGEIRPSANISISKLYTYPCAGTGGHAESIKLYENDTLIASGAWSGYHGDYHNITITPSVTLQAGHTYNYTIVTGSYPQIIHAKSKVVTGGTITCTSFMDANGKTYTDWIPAIRLE
;
A
#
# COMPACT_ATOMS: atom_id res chain seq x y z
N MET A 1 41.06 20.70 -8.63
CA MET A 1 40.43 20.20 -7.40
C MET A 1 39.19 21.05 -7.16
N ARG A 2 37.99 20.51 -7.39
CA ARG A 2 36.75 21.22 -7.08
C ARG A 2 36.40 20.85 -5.64
N GLY A 3 36.43 21.83 -4.75
CA GLY A 3 35.98 21.65 -3.36
C GLY A 3 34.52 21.24 -3.34
N ILE A 4 34.13 20.46 -2.32
CA ILE A 4 32.73 20.16 -2.05
C ILE A 4 32.25 21.24 -1.07
N ARG A 5 31.26 22.03 -1.49
CA ARG A 5 30.63 23.03 -0.65
C ARG A 5 29.49 22.38 0.12
N ILE A 6 29.56 22.51 1.44
CA ILE A 6 28.43 22.50 2.35
C ILE A 6 28.29 23.93 2.86
N TRP A 7 27.11 24.43 3.20
CA TRP A 7 26.94 25.77 3.78
C TRP A 7 27.57 25.83 5.19
N GLY A 8 28.91 25.94 5.24
CA GLY A 8 29.70 26.05 6.47
C GLY A 8 31.01 25.27 6.50
N ILE A 9 31.21 24.25 5.65
CA ILE A 9 32.45 23.45 5.59
C ILE A 9 32.86 23.23 4.13
N GLU A 10 34.04 23.74 3.75
CA GLU A 10 34.64 23.54 2.43
C GLU A 10 35.80 22.55 2.53
N PHE A 11 35.68 21.38 1.90
CA PHE A 11 36.75 20.39 1.87
C PHE A 11 37.72 20.68 0.70
N GLY A 12 38.98 20.97 1.02
CA GLY A 12 40.02 21.34 0.04
C GLY A 12 40.55 20.20 -0.85
N GLY A 13 40.06 18.97 -0.69
CA GLY A 13 40.49 17.80 -1.46
C GLY A 13 39.74 16.51 -1.08
N THR A 14 40.10 15.40 -1.72
CA THR A 14 39.44 14.08 -1.54
C THR A 14 40.14 13.16 -0.55
N GLY A 15 41.38 13.46 -0.15
CA GLY A 15 42.12 12.67 0.83
C GLY A 15 41.56 12.81 2.26
N LYS A 16 41.70 11.75 3.07
CA LYS A 16 41.22 11.69 4.46
C LYS A 16 41.60 12.92 5.31
N ILE A 17 42.79 13.48 5.12
CA ILE A 17 43.28 14.64 5.88
C ILE A 17 42.43 15.91 5.68
N TYR A 18 41.73 16.06 4.56
CA TYR A 18 40.87 17.22 4.34
C TYR A 18 39.59 17.17 5.18
N PHE A 19 39.27 16.02 5.76
CA PHE A 19 38.11 15.78 6.61
C PHE A 19 38.44 15.90 8.11
N ASP A 20 39.70 16.08 8.48
CA ASP A 20 40.09 16.29 9.88
C ASP A 20 39.72 17.71 10.34
N ASN A 21 38.43 17.93 10.54
CA ASN A 21 37.88 19.19 11.01
C ASN A 21 37.43 19.04 12.45
N VAL A 22 37.79 20.02 13.27
CA VAL A 22 37.26 20.18 14.62
C VAL A 22 36.11 21.19 14.53
N ALA A 23 34.88 20.70 14.43
CA ALA A 23 33.70 21.52 14.64
C ALA A 23 33.22 21.31 16.08
N ASP A 24 33.43 22.33 16.91
CA ASP A 24 32.84 22.38 18.25
C ASP A 24 31.32 22.59 18.14
N THR A 25 30.56 21.92 19.00
CA THR A 25 29.10 22.06 19.16
C THR A 25 28.64 23.48 19.48
N THR A 26 29.56 24.38 19.84
CA THR A 26 29.27 25.83 19.95
C THR A 26 28.97 26.48 18.60
N ASN A 27 29.36 25.85 17.49
CA ASN A 27 29.01 26.30 16.14
C ASN A 27 27.52 26.08 15.88
N LYS A 28 26.86 27.15 15.42
CA LYS A 28 25.43 27.15 15.15
C LYS A 28 25.14 27.51 13.71
N VAL A 29 24.21 26.77 13.09
CA VAL A 29 23.56 27.13 11.84
C VAL A 29 22.08 27.30 12.16
N ASN A 30 21.50 28.45 11.81
CA ASN A 30 20.11 28.80 12.14
C ASN A 30 19.76 28.65 13.64
N GLY A 31 20.74 28.87 14.53
CA GLY A 31 20.57 28.78 15.98
C GLY A 31 20.68 27.37 16.57
N MET A 32 20.78 26.33 15.74
CA MET A 32 20.94 24.93 16.15
C MET A 32 22.40 24.50 16.10
N SER A 33 22.80 23.61 17.02
CA SER A 33 24.18 23.13 17.11
C SER A 33 24.48 22.19 15.94
N ILE A 34 25.68 22.28 15.36
CA ILE A 34 26.12 21.33 14.33
C ILE A 34 26.91 20.17 14.96
N TYR A 35 26.83 19.00 14.35
CA TYR A 35 27.55 17.80 14.80
C TYR A 35 28.44 17.28 13.68
N TYR A 36 29.75 17.17 13.95
CA TYR A 36 30.73 16.66 13.03
C TYR A 36 31.62 15.63 13.72
N TYR A 37 31.63 14.41 13.21
CA TYR A 37 32.48 13.33 13.71
C TYR A 37 33.44 12.89 12.62
N PHE A 38 34.71 12.83 12.96
CA PHE A 38 35.78 12.37 12.07
C PHE A 38 36.54 11.21 12.69
N ASP A 39 36.67 10.13 11.92
CA ASP A 39 37.47 8.93 12.28
C ASP A 39 37.10 8.33 13.65
N LYS A 40 35.80 8.32 13.93
CA LYS A 40 35.24 7.78 15.19
C LYS A 40 34.53 6.47 14.95
N GLN A 41 34.31 5.73 16.03
CA GLN A 41 33.71 4.40 15.97
C GLN A 41 32.70 4.19 17.08
N ASN A 42 31.68 3.36 16.81
CA ASN A 42 30.79 2.76 17.80
C ASN A 42 30.13 3.76 18.76
N GLN A 43 29.70 4.91 18.24
CA GLN A 43 28.98 5.91 19.02
C GLN A 43 27.48 5.83 18.78
N VAL A 44 26.70 6.23 19.78
CA VAL A 44 25.25 6.39 19.66
C VAL A 44 24.92 7.87 19.76
N LEU A 45 24.29 8.40 18.72
CA LEU A 45 23.74 9.75 18.67
C LEU A 45 22.22 9.59 18.78
N ASP A 46 21.64 10.07 19.88
CA ASP A 46 20.24 9.83 20.22
C ASP A 46 19.55 11.15 20.59
N GLY A 47 18.40 11.43 19.98
CA GLY A 47 17.56 12.57 20.38
C GLY A 47 18.17 13.94 20.08
N LEU A 48 18.97 14.06 19.01
CA LEU A 48 19.58 15.34 18.64
C LEU A 48 18.59 16.22 17.86
N ASP A 49 18.50 17.49 18.24
CA ASP A 49 17.86 18.54 17.44
C ASP A 49 18.96 19.38 16.76
N THR A 50 19.08 19.27 15.44
CA THR A 50 20.18 19.88 14.67
C THR A 50 19.77 20.24 13.24
N THR A 51 20.63 20.99 12.56
CA THR A 51 20.55 21.30 11.12
C THR A 51 21.59 20.53 10.31
N HIS A 52 22.59 19.95 10.99
CA HIS A 52 23.75 19.35 10.35
C HIS A 52 24.32 18.25 11.22
N LEU A 53 24.37 17.03 10.67
CA LEU A 53 25.04 15.89 11.29
C LEU A 53 25.92 15.19 10.25
N THR A 54 27.24 15.35 10.36
CA THR A 54 28.19 14.68 9.47
C THR A 54 29.00 13.62 10.19
N LEU A 55 29.06 12.44 9.58
CA LEU A 55 29.92 11.31 9.93
C LEU A 55 30.93 11.12 8.80
N ALA A 56 32.15 11.59 9.00
CA ALA A 56 33.26 11.42 8.06
C ALA A 56 34.21 10.32 8.53
N TYR A 57 34.47 9.31 7.68
CA TYR A 57 35.33 8.17 8.02
C TYR A 57 34.91 7.45 9.32
N CYS A 58 33.61 7.42 9.62
CA CYS A 58 33.08 6.84 10.85
C CYS A 58 32.49 5.45 10.59
N THR A 59 32.53 4.61 11.63
CA THR A 59 31.99 3.25 11.56
C THR A 59 31.26 2.80 12.82
N GLY A 60 30.24 1.96 12.67
CA GLY A 60 29.49 1.44 13.82
C GLY A 60 28.63 2.49 14.53
N PHE A 61 28.39 3.66 13.94
CA PHE A 61 27.52 4.66 14.56
C PHE A 61 26.06 4.22 14.51
N MET A 62 25.31 4.59 15.53
CA MET A 62 23.85 4.55 15.53
C MET A 62 23.33 5.97 15.70
N VAL A 63 22.74 6.54 14.65
CA VAL A 63 22.07 7.84 14.66
C VAL A 63 20.57 7.60 14.76
N LYS A 64 19.94 7.97 15.86
CA LYS A 64 18.54 7.66 16.10
C LYS A 64 17.73 8.72 16.81
N ASN A 65 16.42 8.73 16.55
CA ASN A 65 15.46 9.61 17.18
C ASN A 65 15.82 11.10 17.07
N CYS A 66 16.60 11.49 16.05
CA CYS A 66 17.03 12.87 15.84
C CYS A 66 16.04 13.62 14.96
N ASN A 67 15.94 14.93 15.18
CA ASN A 67 15.29 15.88 14.28
C ASN A 67 16.38 16.69 13.57
N VAL A 68 16.57 16.44 12.27
CA VAL A 68 17.61 17.11 11.46
C VAL A 68 16.94 17.97 10.38
N LEU A 69 16.82 19.27 10.63
CA LEU A 69 15.92 20.15 9.90
C LEU A 69 16.60 21.42 9.39
N ASN A 70 16.20 21.94 8.23
CA ASN A 70 16.54 23.28 7.75
C ASN A 70 18.05 23.57 7.60
N GLY A 71 18.82 22.60 7.10
CA GLY A 71 20.26 22.73 6.87
C GLY A 71 20.80 21.72 5.86
N ASP A 72 21.86 21.02 6.25
CA ASP A 72 22.60 20.11 5.37
C ASP A 72 22.22 18.64 5.55
N GLY A 73 21.34 18.32 6.51
CA GLY A 73 20.88 16.96 6.74
C GLY A 73 21.88 16.05 7.46
N ILE A 74 21.70 14.74 7.26
CA ILE A 74 22.56 13.66 7.77
C ILE A 74 23.51 13.21 6.66
N ASN A 75 24.81 13.42 6.87
CA ASN A 75 25.85 13.22 5.86
C ASN A 75 26.82 12.11 6.28
N LEU A 76 26.85 10.99 5.56
CA LEU A 76 27.80 9.90 5.73
C LEU A 76 28.83 9.94 4.60
N TRP A 77 30.07 10.29 4.93
CA TRP A 77 31.15 10.45 3.97
C TRP A 77 32.30 9.50 4.24
N TYR A 78 32.61 8.62 3.28
CA TYR A 78 33.60 7.56 3.47
C TYR A 78 33.35 6.71 4.74
N SER A 79 32.08 6.57 5.10
CA SER A 79 31.63 5.99 6.37
C SER A 79 30.91 4.66 6.12
N SER A 80 31.11 3.67 6.98
CA SER A 80 30.58 2.32 6.75
C SER A 80 30.06 1.66 8.01
N LYS A 81 29.12 0.72 7.89
CA LYS A 81 28.55 -0.03 9.02
C LYS A 81 27.86 0.86 10.04
N ASN A 82 27.27 1.97 9.60
CA ASN A 82 26.46 2.84 10.44
C ASN A 82 24.98 2.54 10.26
N THR A 83 24.20 2.79 11.29
CA THR A 83 22.74 2.69 11.29
C THR A 83 22.14 4.08 11.49
N VAL A 84 21.33 4.54 10.55
CA VAL A 84 20.52 5.77 10.66
C VAL A 84 19.07 5.34 10.79
N THR A 85 18.45 5.54 11.96
CA THR A 85 17.13 4.99 12.22
C THR A 85 16.19 5.87 13.04
N ASN A 86 14.89 5.83 12.76
CA ASN A 86 13.87 6.57 13.51
C ASN A 86 14.13 8.09 13.56
N ASN A 87 14.75 8.66 12.52
CA ASN A 87 14.99 10.11 12.46
C ASN A 87 13.90 10.81 11.64
N ILE A 88 13.67 12.08 11.97
CA ILE A 88 12.90 13.02 11.13
C ILE A 88 13.92 13.93 10.46
N VAL A 89 14.00 13.87 9.13
CA VAL A 89 14.99 14.62 8.35
C VAL A 89 14.26 15.37 7.25
N SER A 90 14.17 16.70 7.37
CA SER A 90 13.31 17.49 6.50
C SER A 90 13.85 18.88 6.17
N SER A 91 13.48 19.40 5.00
CA SER A 91 13.80 20.76 4.57
C SER A 91 15.31 21.04 4.51
N ASN A 92 16.10 20.02 4.17
CA ASN A 92 17.54 20.13 3.94
C ASN A 92 17.87 20.09 2.45
N ASP A 93 19.10 20.44 2.06
CA ASP A 93 19.55 20.30 0.67
C ASP A 93 19.41 18.84 0.19
N ASP A 94 20.28 17.95 0.65
CA ASP A 94 20.05 16.51 0.64
C ASP A 94 19.69 16.10 2.08
N ASN A 95 18.58 15.40 2.29
CA ASN A 95 18.16 15.03 3.64
C ASN A 95 19.12 13.99 4.24
N ILE A 96 19.25 12.83 3.61
CA ILE A 96 20.23 11.80 4.02
C ILE A 96 21.16 11.51 2.84
N LEU A 97 22.45 11.85 2.98
CA LEU A 97 23.46 11.64 1.95
C LEU A 97 24.48 10.58 2.37
N LEU A 98 24.63 9.55 1.54
CA LEU A 98 25.69 8.55 1.63
C LEU A 98 26.65 8.74 0.45
N LYS A 99 27.86 9.25 0.73
CA LYS A 99 28.87 9.53 -0.30
C LYS A 99 30.13 8.69 -0.07
N TYR A 100 30.42 7.78 -0.98
CA TYR A 100 31.50 6.79 -0.83
C TYR A 100 31.36 5.94 0.45
N SER A 101 30.13 5.64 0.82
CA SER A 101 29.78 5.12 2.15
C SER A 101 29.07 3.77 2.03
N PRO A 102 29.82 2.65 1.99
CA PRO A 102 29.24 1.32 1.84
C PRO A 102 28.76 0.73 3.16
N ASP A 103 27.96 -0.33 3.07
CA ASP A 103 27.57 -1.18 4.21
C ASP A 103 26.79 -0.45 5.33
N ASN A 104 25.98 0.57 5.01
CA ASN A 104 25.14 1.28 5.98
C ASN A 104 23.68 0.81 5.94
N ILE A 105 22.99 1.00 7.06
CA ILE A 105 21.58 0.65 7.24
C ILE A 105 20.79 1.94 7.48
N ILE A 106 19.83 2.24 6.62
CA ILE A 106 18.94 3.38 6.71
C ILE A 106 17.52 2.83 6.91
N ILE A 107 16.98 2.95 8.13
CA ILE A 107 15.76 2.22 8.49
C ILE A 107 14.78 3.02 9.34
N ASN A 108 13.48 2.98 9.01
CA ASN A 108 12.42 3.66 9.77
C ASN A 108 12.60 5.20 9.86
N ASN A 109 13.17 5.86 8.86
CA ASN A 109 13.29 7.32 8.86
C ASN A 109 12.10 7.96 8.13
N ASN A 110 11.71 9.15 8.61
CA ASN A 110 10.77 10.03 7.93
C ASN A 110 11.57 11.14 7.24
N VAL A 111 11.52 11.18 5.91
CA VAL A 111 12.43 11.97 5.08
C VAL A 111 11.65 12.82 4.07
N SER A 112 11.68 14.15 4.21
CA SER A 112 10.81 15.00 3.42
C SER A 112 11.36 16.37 3.01
N ASP A 113 10.73 16.98 2.00
CA ASP A 113 10.93 18.39 1.64
C ASP A 113 12.39 18.77 1.29
N GLY A 114 13.19 17.82 0.80
CA GLY A 114 14.56 18.05 0.32
C GLY A 114 14.70 17.96 -1.19
N TRP A 115 15.90 18.26 -1.71
CA TRP A 115 16.22 18.01 -3.13
C TRP A 115 16.30 16.51 -3.40
N SER A 116 17.06 15.78 -2.60
CA SER A 116 16.93 14.32 -2.48
C SER A 116 16.44 13.97 -1.08
N GLY A 117 15.51 13.03 -0.97
CA GLY A 117 15.21 12.40 0.31
C GLY A 117 16.40 11.59 0.79
N ILE A 118 16.73 10.51 0.08
CA ILE A 118 17.92 9.70 0.37
C ILE A 118 18.81 9.66 -0.87
N CYS A 119 20.05 10.12 -0.75
CA CYS A 119 21.02 10.18 -1.83
C CYS A 119 22.16 9.17 -1.61
N LEU A 120 22.37 8.25 -2.56
CA LEU A 120 23.51 7.33 -2.60
C LEU A 120 24.45 7.70 -3.74
N TYR A 121 25.61 8.26 -3.42
CA TYR A 121 26.61 8.61 -4.42
C TYR A 121 27.87 7.75 -4.28
N SER A 122 28.07 6.84 -5.23
CA SER A 122 29.18 5.87 -5.19
C SER A 122 29.21 5.06 -3.89
N SER A 123 28.04 4.66 -3.41
CA SER A 123 27.82 4.03 -2.10
C SER A 123 27.09 2.70 -2.29
N SER A 124 27.85 1.61 -2.29
CA SER A 124 27.33 0.25 -2.59
C SER A 124 27.05 -0.55 -1.32
N ASN A 125 26.28 -1.64 -1.41
CA ASN A 125 25.98 -2.55 -0.30
C ASN A 125 25.21 -1.92 0.87
N ASN A 126 24.35 -0.93 0.62
CA ASN A 126 23.50 -0.33 1.65
C ASN A 126 22.11 -0.97 1.70
N THR A 127 21.50 -0.94 2.89
CA THR A 127 20.14 -1.42 3.12
C THR A 127 19.23 -0.25 3.49
N LEU A 128 18.20 -0.03 2.68
CA LEU A 128 17.16 0.98 2.90
C LEU A 128 15.84 0.26 3.14
N THR A 129 15.33 0.34 4.37
CA THR A 129 14.13 -0.42 4.76
C THR A 129 13.14 0.40 5.58
N ASN A 130 11.84 0.23 5.35
CA ASN A 130 10.79 0.88 6.16
C ASN A 130 10.91 2.41 6.26
N ASN A 131 11.50 3.09 5.27
CA ASN A 131 11.57 4.56 5.30
C ASN A 131 10.33 5.14 4.63
N ASP A 132 9.82 6.23 5.20
CA ASP A 132 8.77 7.06 4.60
C ASP A 132 9.45 8.27 3.94
N VAL A 133 9.46 8.28 2.60
CA VAL A 133 10.19 9.27 1.79
C VAL A 133 9.22 10.02 0.89
N PHE A 134 8.97 11.30 1.20
CA PHE A 134 7.90 12.05 0.55
C PHE A 134 8.16 13.54 0.36
N ASN A 135 7.47 14.17 -0.60
CA ASN A 135 7.58 15.60 -0.90
C ASN A 135 9.01 16.08 -1.23
N ASN A 136 9.89 15.19 -1.67
CA ASN A 136 11.22 15.58 -2.17
C ASN A 136 11.16 15.81 -3.68
N LYS A 137 12.17 16.46 -4.25
CA LYS A 137 12.29 16.48 -5.72
C LYS A 137 12.55 15.06 -6.25
N TYR A 138 13.55 14.38 -5.69
CA TYR A 138 13.77 12.95 -5.87
C TYR A 138 13.57 12.23 -4.53
N GLY A 139 12.77 11.17 -4.48
CA GLY A 139 12.61 10.39 -3.25
C GLY A 139 13.93 9.73 -2.84
N ILE A 140 14.35 8.76 -3.63
CA ILE A 140 15.67 8.12 -3.51
C ILE A 140 16.46 8.37 -4.80
N TYR A 141 17.59 9.04 -4.69
CA TYR A 141 18.52 9.29 -5.80
C TYR A 141 19.76 8.43 -5.62
N SER A 142 20.07 7.58 -6.59
CA SER A 142 21.22 6.67 -6.56
C SER A 142 22.08 6.87 -7.80
N ARG A 143 23.35 7.20 -7.60
CA ARG A 143 24.32 7.37 -8.68
C ARG A 143 25.59 6.58 -8.46
N LEU A 144 25.95 5.73 -9.44
CA LEU A 144 27.13 4.86 -9.39
C LEU A 144 27.16 3.98 -8.12
N SER A 145 25.99 3.58 -7.62
CA SER A 145 25.83 2.88 -6.35
C SER A 145 25.19 1.52 -6.62
N ASN A 146 25.94 0.46 -6.37
CA ASN A 146 25.55 -0.90 -6.75
C ASN A 146 25.19 -1.75 -5.53
N ASP A 147 24.56 -2.88 -5.78
CA ASP A 147 24.37 -3.93 -4.76
C ASP A 147 23.60 -3.45 -3.51
N ASN A 148 22.72 -2.45 -3.65
CA ASN A 148 21.88 -1.95 -2.56
C ASN A 148 20.53 -2.69 -2.50
N PHE A 149 19.95 -2.69 -1.31
CA PHE A 149 18.70 -3.36 -1.01
C PHE A 149 17.63 -2.37 -0.56
N LEU A 150 16.54 -2.26 -1.32
CA LEU A 150 15.43 -1.35 -1.05
C LEU A 150 14.16 -2.18 -0.85
N THR A 151 13.65 -2.23 0.38
CA THR A 151 12.41 -2.96 0.67
C THR A 151 11.55 -2.28 1.72
N ASN A 152 10.23 -2.47 1.65
CA ASN A 152 9.26 -1.93 2.60
C ASN A 152 9.28 -0.39 2.73
N ASN A 153 9.79 0.35 1.75
CA ASN A 153 9.79 1.82 1.82
C ASN A 153 8.48 2.39 1.23
N THR A 154 7.93 3.41 1.88
CA THR A 154 6.82 4.20 1.35
C THR A 154 7.38 5.42 0.63
N ILE A 155 7.36 5.43 -0.70
CA ILE A 155 7.97 6.48 -1.52
C ILE A 155 6.84 7.16 -2.29
N ASN A 156 6.41 8.33 -1.83
CA ASN A 156 5.21 8.97 -2.36
C ASN A 156 5.33 10.48 -2.49
N SER A 157 4.54 11.09 -3.37
CA SER A 157 4.44 12.54 -3.54
C SER A 157 5.77 13.23 -3.85
N ASN A 158 6.76 12.51 -4.39
CA ASN A 158 8.00 13.11 -4.87
C ASN A 158 7.81 13.68 -6.28
N VAL A 159 8.40 14.85 -6.54
CA VAL A 159 8.02 15.71 -7.67
C VAL A 159 8.49 15.17 -9.01
N ASP A 160 9.77 14.82 -9.13
CA ASP A 160 10.35 14.35 -10.38
C ASP A 160 10.28 12.82 -10.46
N TYR A 161 10.93 12.12 -9.54
CA TYR A 161 10.91 10.65 -9.46
C TYR A 161 10.85 10.15 -8.02
N GLY A 162 10.13 9.03 -7.81
CA GLY A 162 10.19 8.28 -6.55
C GLY A 162 11.57 7.68 -6.32
N VAL A 163 12.05 6.88 -7.27
CA VAL A 163 13.42 6.33 -7.30
C VAL A 163 14.10 6.71 -8.61
N TYR A 164 15.34 7.21 -8.55
CA TYR A 164 16.15 7.53 -9.73
C TYR A 164 17.50 6.82 -9.63
N LEU A 165 17.70 5.78 -10.43
CA LEU A 165 18.94 5.00 -10.52
C LEU A 165 19.73 5.44 -11.76
N ASP A 166 20.82 6.18 -11.55
CA ASP A 166 21.78 6.64 -12.58
C ASP A 166 23.04 5.80 -12.50
N SER A 167 23.31 5.04 -13.57
CA SER A 167 24.50 4.20 -13.69
C SER A 167 24.68 3.29 -12.46
N SER A 168 23.58 2.79 -11.90
CA SER A 168 23.53 2.00 -10.67
C SER A 168 22.94 0.63 -10.97
N GLY A 169 23.67 -0.45 -10.68
CA GLY A 169 23.29 -1.82 -11.05
C GLY A 169 23.31 -2.79 -9.87
N ASN A 170 22.75 -3.98 -10.11
CA ASN A 170 22.63 -5.08 -9.14
C ASN A 170 21.90 -4.71 -7.84
N ASN A 171 21.07 -3.66 -7.86
CA ASN A 171 20.22 -3.34 -6.73
C ASN A 171 18.99 -4.25 -6.75
N LEU A 172 18.50 -4.61 -5.56
CA LEU A 172 17.27 -5.39 -5.39
C LEU A 172 16.20 -4.51 -4.73
N ILE A 173 15.12 -4.25 -5.47
CA ILE A 173 14.03 -3.35 -5.09
C ILE A 173 12.71 -4.11 -5.11
N TYR A 174 12.16 -4.47 -3.95
CA TYR A 174 10.86 -5.15 -3.88
C TYR A 174 10.10 -4.79 -2.60
N ASN A 175 8.78 -5.00 -2.62
CA ASN A 175 7.86 -4.69 -1.54
C ASN A 175 7.88 -3.21 -1.10
N ASN A 176 8.10 -2.29 -2.03
CA ASN A 176 7.99 -0.85 -1.78
C ASN A 176 6.64 -0.32 -2.29
N TYR A 177 6.21 0.83 -1.76
CA TYR A 177 4.99 1.52 -2.17
C TYR A 177 5.37 2.76 -2.97
N PHE A 178 5.08 2.76 -4.27
CA PHE A 178 5.35 3.87 -5.17
C PHE A 178 4.07 4.63 -5.53
N ASN A 179 4.03 5.91 -5.20
CA ASN A 179 2.96 6.82 -5.60
C ASN A 179 3.48 8.23 -5.84
N ASN A 180 4.12 8.44 -6.99
CA ASN A 180 4.80 9.69 -7.35
C ASN A 180 4.41 10.13 -8.76
N THR A 181 4.81 11.35 -9.16
CA THR A 181 4.61 11.83 -10.53
C THR A 181 5.21 10.88 -11.56
N ASN A 182 6.45 10.44 -11.32
CA ASN A 182 7.06 9.30 -11.99
C ASN A 182 7.58 8.35 -10.92
N ASN A 183 7.22 7.08 -10.96
CA ASN A 183 7.55 6.16 -9.88
C ASN A 183 9.03 5.76 -9.86
N ALA A 184 9.60 5.41 -11.01
CA ALA A 184 11.02 5.06 -11.11
C ALA A 184 11.66 5.52 -12.42
N TYR A 185 12.98 5.75 -12.37
CA TYR A 185 13.89 5.77 -13.50
C TYR A 185 15.05 4.82 -13.21
N ASP A 186 15.43 4.04 -14.22
CA ASP A 186 16.51 3.07 -14.12
C ASP A 186 17.18 2.83 -15.49
N ASP A 187 18.45 3.21 -15.60
CA ASP A 187 19.31 2.94 -16.77
C ASP A 187 20.27 1.75 -16.57
N GLY A 188 20.23 1.13 -15.39
CA GLY A 188 21.10 0.04 -14.98
C GLY A 188 20.47 -1.35 -15.17
N ASN A 189 21.12 -2.36 -14.57
CA ASN A 189 20.62 -3.73 -14.50
C ASN A 189 20.23 -4.03 -13.06
N ASN A 190 18.98 -3.74 -12.70
CA ASN A 190 18.46 -3.96 -11.34
C ASN A 190 17.32 -4.98 -11.35
N ILE A 191 17.01 -5.52 -10.18
CA ILE A 191 15.96 -6.50 -9.99
C ILE A 191 14.83 -5.85 -9.19
N TRP A 192 13.63 -5.79 -9.78
CA TRP A 192 12.47 -5.07 -9.24
C TRP A 192 11.42 -6.00 -8.58
N ASN A 193 11.74 -7.28 -8.41
CA ASN A 193 10.90 -8.24 -7.71
C ASN A 193 11.71 -9.43 -7.20
N ILE A 194 11.17 -10.13 -6.20
CA ILE A 194 11.63 -11.47 -5.82
C ILE A 194 10.68 -12.52 -6.40
N THR A 195 10.95 -13.80 -6.16
CA THR A 195 9.99 -14.88 -6.41
C THR A 195 8.81 -14.77 -5.46
N LYS A 196 7.60 -15.12 -5.91
CA LYS A 196 6.39 -15.19 -5.07
C LYS A 196 6.68 -15.95 -3.77
N THR A 197 6.54 -15.26 -2.65
CA THR A 197 6.89 -15.76 -1.32
C THR A 197 5.77 -15.43 -0.35
N ALA A 198 5.30 -16.39 0.43
CA ALA A 198 4.29 -16.14 1.45
C ALA A 198 4.79 -15.13 2.50
N GLY A 199 3.99 -14.12 2.80
CA GLY A 199 4.34 -13.06 3.74
C GLY A 199 3.53 -11.79 3.48
N THR A 200 3.22 -11.05 4.55
CA THR A 200 2.44 -9.81 4.43
C THR A 200 3.24 -8.74 3.68
N ASN A 201 2.71 -8.30 2.55
CA ASN A 201 3.32 -7.26 1.72
C ASN A 201 2.93 -5.84 2.19
N ILE A 202 3.53 -4.82 1.60
CA ILE A 202 3.37 -3.42 2.01
C ILE A 202 1.95 -2.87 1.85
N ILE A 203 1.11 -3.51 1.03
CA ILE A 203 -0.31 -3.16 0.89
C ILE A 203 -1.24 -4.07 1.70
N GLY A 204 -0.68 -4.95 2.54
CA GLY A 204 -1.41 -5.84 3.44
C GLY A 204 -1.80 -7.20 2.84
N GLY A 205 -1.44 -7.47 1.58
CA GLY A 205 -1.71 -8.72 0.90
C GLY A 205 -0.84 -9.88 1.40
N PRO A 206 -1.19 -11.14 1.07
CA PRO A 206 -0.62 -12.34 1.69
C PRO A 206 0.71 -12.81 1.08
N TYR A 207 1.14 -12.24 -0.06
CA TYR A 207 2.36 -12.63 -0.75
C TYR A 207 3.28 -11.44 -1.04
N LEU A 208 4.57 -11.66 -0.83
CA LEU A 208 5.65 -10.85 -1.37
C LEU A 208 5.93 -11.26 -2.82
N GLY A 209 6.30 -10.30 -3.65
CA GLY A 209 6.71 -10.51 -5.03
C GLY A 209 7.49 -9.29 -5.50
N GLY A 210 6.79 -8.35 -6.12
CA GLY A 210 7.30 -7.06 -6.57
C GLY A 210 6.98 -5.92 -5.64
N ASN A 211 6.72 -4.76 -6.22
CA ASN A 211 6.38 -3.51 -5.57
C ASN A 211 4.93 -3.13 -5.88
N TYR A 212 4.36 -2.27 -5.05
CA TYR A 212 3.09 -1.60 -5.39
C TYR A 212 3.39 -0.34 -6.20
N TRP A 213 2.67 -0.18 -7.30
CA TRP A 213 2.80 0.96 -8.20
C TRP A 213 1.43 1.61 -8.36
N SER A 214 1.32 2.88 -7.99
CA SER A 214 0.06 3.64 -8.06
C SER A 214 -0.53 3.75 -9.47
N ASP A 215 0.30 3.58 -10.48
CA ASP A 215 0.00 3.72 -11.90
C ASP A 215 0.02 2.39 -12.67
N TYR A 216 0.21 1.27 -11.97
CA TYR A 216 0.07 -0.04 -12.59
C TYR A 216 -1.40 -0.35 -12.89
N ALA A 217 -1.69 -0.60 -14.16
CA ALA A 217 -3.04 -0.85 -14.67
C ALA A 217 -3.25 -2.33 -15.08
N GLY A 218 -2.35 -3.22 -14.69
CA GLY A 218 -2.49 -4.65 -14.95
C GLY A 218 -3.54 -5.30 -14.05
N GLU A 219 -3.89 -6.54 -14.39
CA GLU A 219 -4.92 -7.34 -13.75
C GLU A 219 -4.29 -8.52 -12.98
N ASP A 220 -4.97 -8.95 -11.92
CA ASP A 220 -4.72 -10.19 -11.18
C ASP A 220 -5.75 -11.23 -11.66
N LEU A 221 -5.29 -12.27 -12.37
CA LEU A 221 -6.11 -13.27 -13.03
C LEU A 221 -6.28 -14.54 -12.20
N ASP A 222 -5.36 -14.82 -11.28
CA ASP A 222 -5.39 -16.01 -10.42
C ASP A 222 -5.86 -15.73 -8.98
N GLY A 223 -6.07 -14.45 -8.64
CA GLY A 223 -6.60 -13.99 -7.37
C GLY A 223 -5.60 -14.03 -6.23
N ASP A 224 -4.29 -14.01 -6.53
CA ASP A 224 -3.22 -14.04 -5.54
C ASP A 224 -2.73 -12.65 -5.07
N GLU A 225 -3.37 -11.58 -5.54
CA GLU A 225 -3.03 -10.17 -5.29
C GLU A 225 -1.69 -9.71 -5.91
N LEU A 226 -1.15 -10.47 -6.87
CA LEU A 226 -0.04 -10.11 -7.73
C LEU A 226 -0.53 -9.92 -9.18
N GLY A 227 0.11 -9.01 -9.90
CA GLY A 227 -0.28 -8.69 -11.27
C GLY A 227 0.21 -9.71 -12.29
N ASP A 228 -0.68 -10.16 -13.17
CA ASP A 228 -0.43 -11.16 -14.21
C ASP A 228 -0.27 -10.57 -15.62
N THR A 229 -0.75 -9.34 -15.83
CA THR A 229 -0.78 -8.68 -17.15
C THR A 229 0.03 -7.40 -17.16
N LEU A 230 0.47 -6.91 -18.33
CA LEU A 230 1.37 -5.73 -18.41
C LEU A 230 2.70 -5.90 -17.66
N ILE A 231 3.18 -7.14 -17.56
CA ILE A 231 4.47 -7.51 -16.97
C ILE A 231 5.57 -7.70 -18.04
N PRO A 232 6.84 -7.38 -17.74
CA PRO A 232 7.25 -6.66 -16.53
C PRO A 232 6.72 -5.23 -16.54
N TYR A 233 6.23 -4.76 -15.41
CA TYR A 233 5.92 -3.36 -15.23
C TYR A 233 7.23 -2.57 -15.17
N ASN A 234 7.44 -1.67 -16.11
CA ASN A 234 8.72 -0.97 -16.31
C ASN A 234 8.61 0.55 -16.04
N SER A 235 7.71 0.97 -15.14
CA SER A 235 7.46 2.37 -14.79
C SER A 235 7.24 3.27 -16.02
N SER A 236 6.31 2.87 -16.89
CA SER A 236 5.98 3.58 -18.14
C SER A 236 7.17 3.75 -19.10
N GLY A 237 8.05 2.74 -19.17
CA GLY A 237 9.23 2.74 -20.04
C GLY A 237 10.47 3.41 -19.45
N ASN A 238 10.43 3.89 -18.20
CA ASN A 238 11.57 4.51 -17.54
C ASN A 238 12.54 3.51 -16.88
N ILE A 239 12.17 2.23 -16.80
CA ILE A 239 13.09 1.14 -16.46
C ILE A 239 13.58 0.50 -17.77
N THR A 240 14.86 0.72 -18.07
CA THR A 240 15.47 0.36 -19.36
C THR A 240 15.64 -1.14 -19.52
N ASN A 241 16.06 -1.83 -18.45
CA ASN A 241 16.36 -3.26 -18.47
C ASN A 241 15.51 -3.99 -17.42
N GLY A 242 14.61 -4.86 -17.86
CA GLY A 242 13.75 -5.66 -16.97
C GLY A 242 12.51 -4.89 -16.50
N GLY A 243 12.29 -4.86 -15.19
CA GLY A 243 11.10 -4.33 -14.54
C GLY A 243 10.52 -5.31 -13.55
N ASP A 244 9.35 -4.99 -13.03
CA ASP A 244 8.66 -5.76 -11.99
C ASP A 244 7.74 -6.81 -12.59
N TYR A 245 8.06 -8.09 -12.38
CA TYR A 245 7.26 -9.21 -12.89
C TYR A 245 6.17 -9.69 -11.94
N LEU A 246 6.12 -9.18 -10.71
CA LEU A 246 5.08 -9.51 -9.74
C LEU A 246 4.53 -8.24 -9.05
N PRO A 247 4.04 -7.23 -9.79
CA PRO A 247 3.50 -6.01 -9.20
C PRO A 247 2.43 -6.34 -8.16
N LEU A 248 2.45 -5.66 -7.01
CA LEU A 248 1.41 -5.84 -6.00
C LEU A 248 0.13 -5.13 -6.47
N VAL A 249 -0.99 -5.85 -6.44
CA VAL A 249 -2.30 -5.32 -6.84
C VAL A 249 -3.22 -5.32 -5.63
N LYS A 250 -3.94 -4.21 -5.42
CA LYS A 250 -4.98 -4.22 -4.38
C LYS A 250 -6.10 -5.15 -4.83
N PRO A 251 -6.63 -6.01 -3.95
CA PRO A 251 -7.78 -6.83 -4.30
C PRO A 251 -8.89 -5.92 -4.80
N VAL A 252 -9.46 -6.26 -5.96
CA VAL A 252 -10.59 -5.53 -6.53
C VAL A 252 -11.71 -5.55 -5.50
N ALA A 253 -12.05 -4.37 -4.96
CA ALA A 253 -13.14 -4.26 -4.01
C ALA A 253 -14.40 -4.81 -4.68
N PRO A 254 -15.14 -5.74 -4.03
CA PRO A 254 -16.32 -6.33 -4.64
C PRO A 254 -17.33 -5.24 -4.98
N SER A 255 -17.78 -5.22 -6.24
CA SER A 255 -18.80 -4.28 -6.74
C SER A 255 -20.22 -4.81 -6.58
N VAL A 256 -20.36 -6.06 -6.12
CA VAL A 256 -21.64 -6.75 -5.91
C VAL A 256 -21.66 -7.41 -4.53
N PHE A 257 -22.87 -7.59 -3.99
CA PHE A 257 -23.09 -8.44 -2.82
C PHE A 257 -23.73 -9.74 -3.28
N ASP A 258 -22.96 -10.83 -3.35
CA ASP A 258 -23.38 -12.07 -3.98
C ASP A 258 -23.21 -13.28 -3.07
N THR A 259 -24.34 -13.89 -2.69
CA THR A 259 -24.35 -15.09 -1.86
C THR A 259 -23.92 -16.35 -2.59
N GLY A 260 -23.89 -16.31 -3.93
CA GLY A 260 -23.75 -17.46 -4.81
C GLY A 260 -24.94 -18.41 -4.75
N GLN A 261 -24.89 -19.45 -5.58
CA GLN A 261 -25.83 -20.56 -5.48
C GLN A 261 -25.66 -21.33 -4.16
N SER A 262 -26.73 -21.98 -3.70
CA SER A 262 -26.67 -22.89 -2.56
C SER A 262 -26.12 -24.25 -2.99
N GLU A 263 -25.12 -24.77 -2.28
CA GLU A 263 -24.61 -26.13 -2.49
C GLU A 263 -25.68 -27.19 -2.19
N ASN A 264 -26.58 -26.89 -1.24
CA ASN A 264 -27.70 -27.74 -0.84
C ASN A 264 -28.99 -26.89 -0.83
N PRO A 265 -29.59 -26.63 -2.01
CA PRO A 265 -30.68 -25.67 -2.16
C PRO A 265 -32.02 -26.15 -1.58
N TYR A 266 -32.11 -27.43 -1.18
CA TYR A 266 -33.31 -28.05 -0.65
C TYR A 266 -33.23 -28.27 0.86
N PRO A 267 -34.36 -28.18 1.60
CA PRO A 267 -35.71 -27.82 1.13
C PRO A 267 -35.82 -26.39 0.56
N SER A 268 -36.62 -26.24 -0.50
CA SER A 268 -36.88 -24.96 -1.16
C SER A 268 -38.37 -24.65 -1.05
N ILE A 269 -38.70 -23.50 -0.47
CA ILE A 269 -40.07 -23.00 -0.32
C ILE A 269 -40.04 -21.48 -0.29
N MET A 270 -41.03 -20.87 -0.91
CA MET A 270 -41.19 -19.42 -0.94
C MET A 270 -41.58 -18.88 0.45
N GLY A 271 -41.24 -17.62 0.73
CA GLY A 271 -41.57 -17.02 2.02
C GLY A 271 -40.92 -15.67 2.26
N THR A 272 -40.94 -15.22 3.51
CA THR A 272 -40.36 -13.93 3.91
C THR A 272 -39.08 -14.17 4.70
N HIS A 273 -37.96 -13.73 4.13
CA HIS A 273 -36.64 -13.74 4.76
C HIS A 273 -36.37 -12.39 5.43
N LYS A 274 -35.81 -12.42 6.64
CA LYS A 274 -35.29 -11.27 7.36
C LYS A 274 -33.92 -11.60 7.92
N GLY A 275 -33.03 -10.63 7.89
CA GLY A 275 -31.67 -10.77 8.36
C GLY A 275 -30.86 -9.51 8.18
N GLU A 276 -29.55 -9.62 8.33
CA GLU A 276 -28.61 -8.52 8.21
C GLU A 276 -27.66 -8.75 7.04
N ILE A 277 -27.31 -7.67 6.35
CA ILE A 277 -26.23 -7.58 5.38
C ILE A 277 -25.17 -6.65 5.97
N ARG A 278 -23.92 -7.12 6.02
CA ARG A 278 -22.77 -6.33 6.41
C ARG A 278 -21.73 -6.31 5.29
N PRO A 279 -21.66 -5.23 4.49
CA PRO A 279 -20.74 -5.16 3.36
C PRO A 279 -19.28 -5.14 3.81
N SER A 280 -18.39 -5.79 3.05
CA SER A 280 -16.93 -5.69 3.23
C SER A 280 -16.30 -4.55 2.42
N ALA A 281 -17.06 -3.96 1.50
CA ALA A 281 -16.69 -2.79 0.70
C ALA A 281 -17.93 -1.90 0.46
N ASN A 282 -17.74 -0.71 -0.10
CA ASN A 282 -18.85 0.13 -0.53
C ASN A 282 -19.48 -0.47 -1.80
N ILE A 283 -20.75 -0.83 -1.75
CA ILE A 283 -21.46 -1.52 -2.85
C ILE A 283 -22.68 -0.69 -3.23
N SER A 284 -22.65 -0.12 -4.44
CA SER A 284 -23.83 0.53 -5.02
C SER A 284 -24.76 -0.54 -5.57
N ILE A 285 -26.03 -0.51 -5.16
CA ILE A 285 -27.05 -1.46 -5.58
C ILE A 285 -28.26 -0.73 -6.14
N SER A 286 -28.80 -1.29 -7.21
CA SER A 286 -30.00 -0.85 -7.91
C SER A 286 -30.90 -2.01 -8.30
N LYS A 287 -30.42 -3.25 -8.16
CA LYS A 287 -31.14 -4.47 -8.47
C LYS A 287 -30.92 -5.57 -7.43
N LEU A 288 -31.91 -6.44 -7.32
CA LEU A 288 -31.83 -7.72 -6.63
C LEU A 288 -32.08 -8.83 -7.64
N TYR A 289 -31.17 -9.79 -7.73
CA TYR A 289 -31.32 -11.06 -8.43
C TYR A 289 -31.52 -12.19 -7.41
N THR A 290 -32.31 -13.20 -7.78
CA THR A 290 -32.51 -14.42 -6.97
C THR A 290 -31.98 -15.62 -7.74
N TYR A 291 -31.32 -16.56 -7.05
CA TYR A 291 -30.94 -17.83 -7.65
C TYR A 291 -32.11 -18.82 -7.55
N PRO A 292 -32.77 -19.21 -8.67
CA PRO A 292 -33.85 -20.19 -8.63
C PRO A 292 -33.32 -21.62 -8.53
N CYS A 293 -34.14 -22.54 -8.01
CA CYS A 293 -33.87 -23.97 -8.18
C CYS A 293 -33.90 -24.32 -9.68
N ALA A 294 -33.09 -25.30 -10.09
CA ALA A 294 -32.97 -25.70 -11.49
C ALA A 294 -34.35 -26.07 -12.08
N GLY A 295 -34.67 -25.52 -13.26
CA GLY A 295 -35.93 -25.77 -13.96
C GLY A 295 -37.15 -25.04 -13.40
N THR A 296 -36.97 -24.11 -12.45
CA THR A 296 -38.04 -23.31 -11.85
C THR A 296 -37.95 -21.84 -12.25
N GLY A 297 -39.05 -21.09 -12.13
CA GLY A 297 -39.09 -19.64 -12.35
C GLY A 297 -38.91 -18.82 -11.07
N GLY A 298 -38.08 -19.30 -10.14
CA GLY A 298 -37.87 -18.63 -8.85
C GLY A 298 -37.35 -17.20 -8.99
N HIS A 299 -37.96 -16.31 -8.23
CA HIS A 299 -37.68 -14.87 -8.22
C HIS A 299 -37.98 -14.33 -6.82
N ALA A 300 -37.57 -13.09 -6.55
CA ALA A 300 -38.07 -12.35 -5.41
C ALA A 300 -39.34 -11.60 -5.81
N GLU A 301 -40.29 -11.48 -4.90
CA GLU A 301 -41.51 -10.68 -5.03
C GLU A 301 -41.29 -9.24 -4.56
N SER A 302 -40.49 -9.06 -3.51
CA SER A 302 -40.11 -7.73 -3.00
C SER A 302 -38.84 -7.75 -2.17
N ILE A 303 -38.22 -6.57 -2.06
CA ILE A 303 -37.12 -6.28 -1.15
C ILE A 303 -37.39 -4.98 -0.41
N LYS A 304 -37.03 -4.94 0.86
CA LYS A 304 -36.91 -3.73 1.67
C LYS A 304 -35.58 -3.76 2.41
N LEU A 305 -34.88 -2.64 2.40
CA LEU A 305 -33.61 -2.44 3.08
C LEU A 305 -33.76 -1.33 4.11
N TYR A 306 -33.16 -1.55 5.28
CA TYR A 306 -33.25 -0.64 6.40
C TYR A 306 -31.87 -0.40 7.00
N GLU A 307 -31.63 0.83 7.47
CA GLU A 307 -30.49 1.20 8.31
C GLU A 307 -31.06 1.87 9.56
N ASN A 308 -30.68 1.39 10.75
CA ASN A 308 -31.21 1.89 12.04
C ASN A 308 -32.75 1.99 12.04
N ASP A 309 -33.43 0.91 11.63
CA ASP A 309 -34.89 0.78 11.50
C ASP A 309 -35.57 1.76 10.53
N THR A 310 -34.80 2.57 9.80
CA THR A 310 -35.31 3.48 8.77
C THR A 310 -35.26 2.80 7.42
N LEU A 311 -36.37 2.79 6.67
CA LEU A 311 -36.42 2.26 5.30
C LEU A 311 -35.58 3.15 4.38
N ILE A 312 -34.52 2.60 3.78
CA ILE A 312 -33.61 3.33 2.90
C ILE A 312 -33.85 3.03 1.43
N ALA A 313 -34.33 1.83 1.10
CA ALA A 313 -34.62 1.43 -0.26
C ALA A 313 -35.62 0.27 -0.31
N SER A 314 -36.36 0.16 -1.41
CA SER A 314 -37.27 -0.96 -1.62
C SER A 314 -37.47 -1.27 -3.10
N GLY A 315 -37.99 -2.45 -3.39
CA GLY A 315 -38.36 -2.84 -4.74
C GLY A 315 -39.48 -3.87 -4.70
N ALA A 316 -40.26 -3.91 -5.78
CA ALA A 316 -41.30 -4.90 -5.98
C ALA A 316 -41.18 -5.48 -7.39
N TRP A 317 -41.47 -6.76 -7.52
CA TRP A 317 -41.43 -7.45 -8.79
C TRP A 317 -42.55 -6.95 -9.72
N SER A 318 -42.23 -6.76 -11.01
CA SER A 318 -43.10 -6.09 -11.98
C SER A 318 -43.70 -7.02 -13.05
N GLY A 319 -43.58 -8.33 -12.86
CA GLY A 319 -44.16 -9.34 -13.75
C GLY A 319 -43.16 -9.96 -14.73
N TYR A 320 -43.67 -10.88 -15.57
CA TYR A 320 -42.89 -11.63 -16.56
C TYR A 320 -42.60 -10.82 -17.84
N HIS A 321 -41.88 -9.72 -17.69
CA HIS A 321 -41.45 -8.88 -18.82
C HIS A 321 -39.95 -8.56 -18.72
N GLY A 322 -39.24 -8.58 -19.85
CA GLY A 322 -37.80 -8.29 -19.89
C GLY A 322 -36.97 -9.26 -19.04
N ASP A 323 -35.99 -8.73 -18.30
CA ASP A 323 -35.21 -9.49 -17.30
C ASP A 323 -36.01 -9.66 -16.01
N TYR A 324 -36.98 -10.57 -16.03
CA TYR A 324 -37.93 -10.78 -14.94
C TYR A 324 -37.30 -11.46 -13.70
N HIS A 325 -36.03 -11.87 -13.74
CA HIS A 325 -35.35 -12.48 -12.59
C HIS A 325 -34.81 -11.46 -11.61
N ASN A 326 -34.94 -10.15 -11.91
CA ASN A 326 -34.54 -9.07 -11.02
C ASN A 326 -35.69 -8.22 -10.51
N ILE A 327 -35.44 -7.54 -9.39
CA ILE A 327 -36.23 -6.43 -8.88
C ILE A 327 -35.38 -5.16 -8.95
N THR A 328 -35.93 -4.08 -9.52
CA THR A 328 -35.34 -2.74 -9.39
C THR A 328 -35.55 -2.18 -7.98
N ILE A 329 -34.46 -1.77 -7.35
CA ILE A 329 -34.42 -1.14 -6.03
C ILE A 329 -34.48 0.38 -6.21
N THR A 330 -35.46 1.03 -5.57
CA THR A 330 -35.67 2.48 -5.60
C THR A 330 -35.76 3.06 -4.17
N PRO A 331 -35.03 4.14 -3.87
CA PRO A 331 -33.91 4.68 -4.65
C PRO A 331 -32.76 3.65 -4.76
N SER A 332 -31.87 3.82 -5.74
CA SER A 332 -30.57 3.12 -5.68
C SER A 332 -29.82 3.59 -4.43
N VAL A 333 -29.04 2.68 -3.83
CA VAL A 333 -28.36 2.93 -2.56
C VAL A 333 -26.95 2.38 -2.57
N THR A 334 -26.02 3.07 -1.90
CA THR A 334 -24.68 2.55 -1.66
C THR A 334 -24.60 2.02 -0.24
N LEU A 335 -24.52 0.70 -0.09
CA LEU A 335 -24.26 0.05 1.17
C LEU A 335 -22.79 0.29 1.55
N GLN A 336 -22.55 0.92 2.69
CA GLN A 336 -21.21 1.31 3.13
C GLN A 336 -20.47 0.13 3.77
N ALA A 337 -19.17 0.07 3.57
CA ALA A 337 -18.29 -0.93 4.16
C ALA A 337 -18.40 -0.92 5.69
N GLY A 338 -18.60 -2.10 6.29
CA GLY A 338 -18.67 -2.29 7.74
C GLY A 338 -20.01 -1.93 8.39
N HIS A 339 -20.90 -1.20 7.71
CA HIS A 339 -22.26 -0.88 8.19
C HIS A 339 -23.15 -2.12 8.17
N THR A 340 -24.21 -2.12 8.98
CA THR A 340 -25.17 -3.22 9.06
C THR A 340 -26.53 -2.76 8.54
N TYR A 341 -27.07 -3.50 7.59
CA TYR A 341 -28.36 -3.23 6.95
C TYR A 341 -29.33 -4.37 7.20
N ASN A 342 -30.49 -4.08 7.75
CA ASN A 342 -31.55 -5.06 7.89
C ASN A 342 -32.26 -5.22 6.55
N TYR A 343 -32.46 -6.46 6.12
CA TYR A 343 -33.23 -6.76 4.91
C TYR A 343 -34.54 -7.46 5.25
N THR A 344 -35.56 -7.23 4.43
CA THR A 344 -36.73 -8.09 4.30
C THR A 344 -36.89 -8.42 2.82
N ILE A 345 -36.74 -9.70 2.47
CA ILE A 345 -36.89 -10.19 1.10
C ILE A 345 -38.01 -11.21 1.08
N VAL A 346 -39.00 -10.98 0.23
CA VAL A 346 -40.08 -11.95 -0.02
C VAL A 346 -39.71 -12.71 -1.28
N THR A 347 -39.53 -14.02 -1.17
CA THR A 347 -39.23 -14.90 -2.31
C THR A 347 -40.53 -15.49 -2.87
N GLY A 348 -40.57 -15.62 -4.19
CA GLY A 348 -41.60 -16.32 -4.97
C GLY A 348 -41.23 -17.78 -5.22
N SER A 349 -41.86 -18.44 -6.20
CA SER A 349 -41.85 -19.91 -6.33
C SER A 349 -40.46 -20.55 -6.49
N TYR A 350 -40.01 -21.32 -5.49
CA TYR A 350 -38.79 -22.15 -5.47
C TYR A 350 -37.45 -21.39 -5.56
N PRO A 351 -37.16 -20.50 -4.58
CA PRO A 351 -35.84 -19.89 -4.47
C PRO A 351 -34.83 -20.93 -3.98
N GLN A 352 -33.55 -20.79 -4.35
CA GLN A 352 -32.51 -21.50 -3.60
C GLN A 352 -32.38 -20.89 -2.21
N ILE A 353 -32.23 -21.78 -1.21
CA ILE A 353 -32.07 -21.40 0.19
C ILE A 353 -30.74 -21.95 0.67
N ILE A 354 -30.00 -21.10 1.37
CA ILE A 354 -28.77 -21.47 2.06
C ILE A 354 -29.13 -21.76 3.51
N HIS A 355 -28.97 -23.01 3.92
CA HIS A 355 -29.31 -23.52 5.24
C HIS A 355 -28.20 -23.20 6.27
N ALA A 356 -27.99 -21.92 6.55
CA ALA A 356 -27.05 -21.42 7.55
C ALA A 356 -27.59 -20.18 8.27
N LYS A 357 -27.16 -19.96 9.52
CA LYS A 357 -27.47 -18.73 10.29
C LYS A 357 -26.73 -17.50 9.75
N SER A 358 -25.53 -17.71 9.22
CA SER A 358 -24.68 -16.68 8.63
C SER A 358 -23.79 -17.29 7.54
N LYS A 359 -23.43 -16.50 6.54
CA LYS A 359 -22.49 -16.89 5.47
C LYS A 359 -21.60 -15.69 5.12
N VAL A 360 -20.29 -15.93 5.02
CA VAL A 360 -19.35 -15.02 4.36
C VAL A 360 -19.52 -15.18 2.85
N VAL A 361 -19.70 -14.07 2.15
CA VAL A 361 -20.11 -14.01 0.75
C VAL A 361 -19.28 -12.98 0.01
N THR A 362 -19.33 -12.98 -1.33
CA THR A 362 -18.74 -11.89 -2.11
C THR A 362 -19.40 -10.59 -1.70
N GLY A 363 -18.62 -9.58 -1.34
CA GLY A 363 -19.14 -8.30 -0.89
C GLY A 363 -19.49 -8.19 0.59
N GLY A 364 -19.35 -9.26 1.40
CA GLY A 364 -19.48 -9.13 2.86
C GLY A 364 -20.00 -10.35 3.59
N THR A 365 -20.93 -10.15 4.53
CA THR A 365 -21.56 -11.21 5.32
C THR A 365 -23.07 -11.02 5.35
N ILE A 366 -23.83 -12.10 5.24
CA ILE A 366 -25.28 -12.13 5.37
C ILE A 366 -25.70 -13.03 6.53
N THR A 367 -26.79 -12.69 7.23
CA THR A 367 -27.36 -13.48 8.33
C THR A 367 -28.84 -13.78 8.08
N CYS A 368 -29.39 -14.78 8.77
CA CYS A 368 -30.83 -15.02 8.86
C CYS A 368 -31.30 -14.75 10.29
N THR A 369 -32.07 -13.68 10.49
CA THR A 369 -32.77 -13.42 11.75
C THR A 369 -34.03 -14.26 11.83
N SER A 370 -34.79 -14.32 10.73
CA SER A 370 -35.96 -15.19 10.62
C SER A 370 -36.34 -15.43 9.16
N PHE A 371 -36.72 -16.64 8.81
CA PHE A 371 -37.44 -16.96 7.59
C PHE A 371 -38.81 -17.54 7.95
N MET A 372 -39.89 -17.01 7.37
CA MET A 372 -41.25 -17.56 7.51
C MET A 372 -41.68 -18.12 6.15
N ASP A 373 -41.90 -19.43 6.08
CA ASP A 373 -42.33 -20.10 4.86
C ASP A 373 -43.82 -19.87 4.54
N ALA A 374 -44.24 -20.24 3.33
CA ALA A 374 -45.62 -20.10 2.88
C ALA A 374 -46.66 -20.87 3.72
N ASN A 375 -46.23 -21.82 4.57
CA ASN A 375 -47.10 -22.56 5.50
C ASN A 375 -47.13 -21.92 6.90
N GLY A 376 -46.44 -20.79 7.10
CA GLY A 376 -46.36 -20.07 8.37
C GLY A 376 -45.33 -20.63 9.36
N LYS A 377 -44.48 -21.58 8.95
CA LYS A 377 -43.41 -22.10 9.81
C LYS A 377 -42.18 -21.20 9.74
N THR A 378 -41.54 -20.99 10.88
CA THR A 378 -40.38 -20.11 11.02
C THR A 378 -39.07 -20.86 11.23
N TYR A 379 -38.00 -20.29 10.67
CA TYR A 379 -36.63 -20.79 10.71
C TYR A 379 -35.67 -19.63 11.00
N THR A 380 -34.45 -19.91 11.48
CA THR A 380 -33.46 -18.87 11.85
C THR A 380 -32.11 -19.06 11.15
N ASP A 381 -32.11 -19.91 10.13
CA ASP A 381 -30.93 -20.45 9.48
C ASP A 381 -31.18 -20.62 7.98
N TRP A 382 -32.10 -19.85 7.40
CA TRP A 382 -32.54 -19.98 6.01
C TRP A 382 -32.32 -18.66 5.28
N ILE A 383 -31.10 -18.48 4.80
CA ILE A 383 -30.65 -17.31 4.04
C ILE A 383 -31.14 -17.45 2.59
N PRO A 384 -31.72 -16.40 1.98
CA PRO A 384 -32.08 -16.43 0.57
C PRO A 384 -30.80 -16.39 -0.30
N ALA A 385 -30.73 -17.23 -1.33
CA ALA A 385 -29.65 -17.14 -2.32
C ALA A 385 -29.94 -16.00 -3.32
N ILE A 386 -29.20 -14.91 -3.20
CA ILE A 386 -29.39 -13.65 -3.92
C ILE A 386 -28.07 -13.03 -4.39
N ARG A 387 -28.18 -12.08 -5.33
CA ARG A 387 -27.14 -11.14 -5.73
C ARG A 387 -27.69 -9.72 -5.80
N LEU A 388 -26.99 -8.75 -5.22
CA LEU A 388 -27.29 -7.32 -5.30
C LEU A 388 -26.22 -6.60 -6.13
N GLU A 389 -26.65 -5.77 -7.09
CA GLU A 389 -25.79 -5.00 -8.01
C GLU A 389 -26.44 -3.68 -8.46
#